data_AF-A0A9E5S8Q9-F1
#
_entry.id   AF-A0A9E5S8Q9-F1
#
_cell.length_a   1.000
_cell.length_b   1.000
_cell.length_c   1.000
_cell.angle_alpha   90.00
_cell.angle_beta   90.00
_cell.angle_gamma   90.00
#
_symmetry.space_group_name_H-M   'P 1'
#
loop_
_entity.id
_entity.type
_entity.pdbx_description
1 polymer ?
#
loop_
_entity_poly.entity_id
_entity_poly.type
_entity_poly.pdbx_seq_one_letter_code
_entity_poly.pdbx_strand_id
1 'polypeptide(L)'
;MKNTEKFISALLESWKNESVSYPFMQARFHKFLKLSCRQTLETLFFKVYLNHPLLPDINSLRSFLIPQCRHLYHGISSFLPMTWNFPTTADLKSVVSREVRFVGREILILAINDLQITQKERSHLFHTLQLISPRPEYYQFEKINIQEIIEQIPVLLRKGDLLAELSDFSGLYFTAHELEPLWGSLQRYKFLPEEEAKLENFFNLAIKHQILATLQNFINRNWYSPYAKIACAVYITLGEIIPWAKHPFIRRLLAASYQEAKTLINLQK
;
A
#
# COMPACT_ATOMS: atom_id res chain seq x y z
N MET A 1 3.48 23.99 -11.47
CA MET A 1 2.86 22.65 -11.34
C MET A 1 2.81 21.86 -12.65
N LYS A 2 2.22 22.36 -13.76
CA LYS A 2 2.16 21.61 -15.05
C LYS A 2 3.54 21.16 -15.59
N ASN A 3 4.62 21.87 -15.27
CA ASN A 3 5.98 21.52 -15.72
C ASN A 3 6.56 20.30 -14.98
N THR A 4 6.37 20.21 -13.65
CA THR A 4 6.87 19.08 -12.83
C THR A 4 6.16 17.78 -13.20
N GLU A 5 4.85 17.83 -13.39
CA GLU A 5 4.04 16.68 -13.79
C GLU A 5 4.46 16.14 -15.17
N LYS A 6 4.53 17.01 -16.18
CA LYS A 6 5.02 16.65 -17.52
C LYS A 6 6.44 16.07 -17.49
N PHE A 7 7.32 16.64 -16.66
CA PHE A 7 8.68 16.15 -16.51
C PHE A 7 8.71 14.74 -15.90
N ILE A 8 7.95 14.49 -14.83
CA ILE A 8 7.89 13.17 -14.19
C ILE A 8 7.29 12.14 -15.16
N SER A 9 6.26 12.49 -15.92
CA SER A 9 5.72 11.61 -16.98
C SER A 9 6.80 11.25 -18.00
N ALA A 10 7.52 12.24 -18.54
CA ALA A 10 8.60 11.99 -19.50
C ALA A 10 9.75 11.16 -18.89
N LEU A 11 10.03 11.33 -17.59
CA LEU A 11 11.02 10.52 -16.87
C LEU A 11 10.58 9.05 -16.79
N LEU A 12 9.30 8.79 -16.53
CA LEU A 12 8.75 7.42 -16.50
C LEU A 12 8.80 6.75 -17.87
N GLU A 13 8.46 7.48 -18.94
CA GLU A 13 8.60 6.99 -20.31
C GLU A 13 10.07 6.66 -20.64
N SER A 14 10.99 7.54 -20.27
CA SER A 14 12.43 7.32 -20.45
C SER A 14 12.95 6.13 -19.65
N TRP A 15 12.42 5.92 -18.43
CA TRP A 15 12.75 4.78 -17.57
C TRP A 15 12.28 3.46 -18.19
N LYS A 16 11.02 3.40 -18.62
CA LYS A 16 10.42 2.16 -19.14
C LYS A 16 11.03 1.73 -20.47
N ASN A 17 11.38 2.69 -21.32
CA ASN A 17 11.97 2.45 -22.63
C ASN A 17 13.51 2.30 -22.60
N GLU A 18 14.11 2.30 -21.40
CA GLU A 18 15.58 2.22 -21.22
C GLU A 18 16.34 3.25 -22.07
N SER A 19 15.76 4.44 -22.22
CA SER A 19 16.32 5.46 -23.11
C SER A 19 17.67 5.95 -22.59
N VAL A 20 18.57 6.27 -23.53
CA VAL A 20 19.88 6.88 -23.26
C VAL A 20 19.74 8.21 -22.47
N SER A 21 18.58 8.88 -22.57
CA SER A 21 18.29 10.10 -21.81
C SER A 21 18.01 9.85 -20.33
N TYR A 22 17.70 8.61 -19.92
CA TYR A 22 17.21 8.31 -18.58
C TYR A 22 18.17 8.75 -17.47
N PRO A 23 19.49 8.49 -17.51
CA PRO A 23 20.41 8.94 -16.47
C PRO A 23 20.41 10.47 -16.28
N PHE A 24 20.31 11.23 -17.38
CA PHE A 24 20.26 12.70 -17.32
C PHE A 24 18.93 13.21 -16.72
N MET A 25 17.82 12.59 -17.12
CA MET A 25 16.50 12.92 -16.56
C MET A 25 16.43 12.54 -15.08
N GLN A 26 17.02 11.41 -14.70
CA GLN A 26 17.10 10.95 -13.33
C GLN A 26 17.90 11.92 -12.46
N ALA A 27 19.08 12.37 -12.91
CA ALA A 27 19.87 13.37 -12.20
C ALA A 27 19.09 14.70 -12.02
N ARG A 28 18.32 15.10 -13.04
CA ARG A 28 17.43 16.27 -12.96
C ARG A 28 16.29 16.07 -11.96
N PHE A 29 15.73 14.87 -11.88
CA PHE A 29 14.71 14.53 -10.88
C PHE A 29 15.27 14.63 -9.46
N HIS A 30 16.48 14.13 -9.21
CA HIS A 30 17.14 14.29 -7.91
C HIS A 30 17.39 15.77 -7.56
N LYS A 31 17.71 16.60 -8.55
CA LYS A 31 17.81 18.06 -8.36
C LYS A 31 16.46 18.68 -7.97
N PHE A 32 15.35 18.25 -8.58
CA PHE A 32 14.01 18.70 -8.17
C PHE A 32 13.65 18.28 -6.75
N LEU A 33 14.02 17.07 -6.34
CA LEU A 33 13.82 16.63 -4.96
C LEU A 33 14.60 17.47 -3.96
N LYS A 34 15.84 17.87 -4.29
CA LYS A 34 16.63 18.76 -3.42
C LYS A 34 16.06 20.18 -3.34
N LEU A 35 15.56 20.73 -4.44
CA LEU A 35 15.08 22.12 -4.50
C LEU A 35 13.61 22.29 -4.08
N SER A 36 12.78 21.29 -4.33
CA SER A 36 11.33 21.37 -4.18
C SER A 36 10.76 19.99 -3.84
N CYS A 37 11.31 19.37 -2.79
CA CYS A 37 10.97 18.02 -2.34
C CYS A 37 9.46 17.78 -2.25
N ARG A 38 8.77 18.57 -1.42
CA ARG A 38 7.34 18.43 -1.15
C ARG A 38 6.52 18.49 -2.45
N GLN A 39 6.70 19.53 -3.25
CA GLN A 39 5.94 19.69 -4.50
C GLN A 39 6.22 18.54 -5.49
N THR A 40 7.47 18.08 -5.57
CA THR A 40 7.88 17.01 -6.47
C THR A 40 7.26 15.68 -6.05
N LEU A 41 7.32 15.33 -4.76
CA LEU A 41 6.74 14.11 -4.22
C LEU A 41 5.21 14.14 -4.21
N GLU A 42 4.57 15.27 -3.87
CA GLU A 42 3.11 15.40 -3.99
C GLU A 42 2.65 15.23 -5.43
N THR A 43 3.40 15.77 -6.41
CA THR A 43 3.08 15.60 -7.83
C THR A 43 3.28 14.14 -8.26
N LEU A 44 4.40 13.51 -7.87
CA LEU A 44 4.66 12.11 -8.17
C LEU A 44 3.55 11.22 -7.60
N PHE A 45 3.25 11.34 -6.32
CA PHE A 45 2.39 10.41 -5.62
C PHE A 45 0.89 10.67 -5.82
N PHE A 46 0.45 11.93 -5.86
CA PHE A 46 -0.98 12.25 -5.88
C PHE A 46 -1.48 12.74 -7.23
N LYS A 47 -0.62 12.82 -8.25
CA LYS A 47 -1.04 13.18 -9.61
C LYS A 47 -0.56 12.18 -10.63
N VAL A 48 0.73 11.88 -10.63
CA VAL A 48 1.31 10.98 -11.62
C VAL A 48 0.95 9.54 -11.29
N TYR A 49 1.25 9.06 -10.08
CA TYR A 49 0.95 7.67 -9.68
C TYR A 49 -0.52 7.29 -9.86
N LEU A 50 -1.44 8.22 -9.54
CA LEU A 50 -2.88 7.97 -9.71
C LEU A 50 -3.33 7.78 -11.16
N ASN A 51 -2.62 8.35 -12.14
CA ASN A 51 -3.14 8.49 -13.51
C ASN A 51 -2.20 7.96 -14.59
N HIS A 52 -0.94 7.69 -14.28
CA HIS A 52 0.06 7.36 -15.29
C HIS A 52 0.02 5.87 -15.63
N PRO A 53 -0.10 5.49 -16.92
CA PRO A 53 -0.25 4.08 -17.32
C PRO A 53 0.97 3.21 -16.97
N LEU A 54 2.15 3.82 -16.83
CA LEU A 54 3.39 3.14 -16.41
C LEU A 54 3.52 2.90 -14.90
N LEU A 55 2.61 3.45 -14.10
CA LEU A 55 2.55 3.22 -12.65
C LEU A 55 1.16 2.67 -12.25
N PRO A 56 0.73 1.51 -12.77
CA PRO A 56 -0.60 0.98 -12.51
C PRO A 56 -0.83 0.53 -11.06
N ASP A 57 0.24 0.33 -10.30
CA ASP A 57 0.19 -0.28 -8.97
C ASP A 57 1.42 0.08 -8.12
N ILE A 58 1.38 -0.35 -6.85
CA ILE A 58 2.45 -0.13 -5.87
C ILE A 58 3.77 -0.79 -6.28
N ASN A 59 3.77 -1.93 -6.98
CA ASN A 59 5.01 -2.60 -7.39
C ASN A 59 5.71 -1.85 -8.52
N SER A 60 4.95 -1.24 -9.42
CA SER A 60 5.47 -0.36 -10.47
C SER A 60 6.09 0.89 -9.84
N LEU A 61 5.43 1.47 -8.84
CA LEU A 61 5.97 2.57 -8.04
C LEU A 61 7.25 2.16 -7.29
N ARG A 62 7.25 0.99 -6.65
CA ARG A 62 8.44 0.42 -5.97
C ARG A 62 9.59 0.20 -6.94
N SER A 63 9.33 -0.42 -8.08
CA SER A 63 10.33 -0.71 -9.12
C SER A 63 10.96 0.56 -9.67
N PHE A 64 10.19 1.64 -9.76
CA PHE A 64 10.70 2.94 -10.18
C PHE A 64 11.57 3.60 -9.08
N LEU A 65 11.14 3.55 -7.81
CA LEU A 65 11.77 4.32 -6.72
C LEU A 65 12.89 3.60 -5.97
N ILE A 66 12.73 2.30 -5.68
CA ILE A 66 13.68 1.53 -4.87
C ILE A 66 15.10 1.54 -5.44
N PRO A 67 15.33 1.36 -6.77
CA PRO A 67 16.68 1.43 -7.33
C PRO A 67 17.39 2.77 -7.10
N GLN A 68 16.63 3.82 -6.81
CA GLN A 68 17.12 5.18 -6.59
C GLN A 68 17.19 5.56 -5.11
N CYS A 69 16.98 4.60 -4.20
CA CYS A 69 16.85 4.80 -2.75
C CYS A 69 17.86 5.79 -2.16
N ARG A 70 19.15 5.65 -2.54
CA ARG A 70 20.25 6.52 -2.10
C ARG A 70 20.05 8.02 -2.38
N HIS A 71 19.29 8.36 -3.41
CA HIS A 71 19.03 9.75 -3.79
C HIS A 71 17.67 10.26 -3.30
N LEU A 72 16.79 9.34 -2.87
CA LEU A 72 15.42 9.66 -2.47
C LEU A 72 15.25 9.77 -0.96
N TYR A 73 16.03 9.04 -0.16
CA TYR A 73 15.72 8.82 1.26
C TYR A 73 15.58 10.12 2.07
N HIS A 74 16.41 11.13 1.82
CA HIS A 74 16.31 12.46 2.47
C HIS A 74 15.00 13.19 2.13
N GLY A 75 14.57 13.09 0.87
CA GLY A 75 13.30 13.67 0.44
C GLY A 75 12.11 12.94 1.06
N ILE A 76 12.17 11.61 1.03
CA ILE A 76 11.15 10.72 1.62
C ILE A 76 11.06 10.92 3.14
N SER A 77 12.19 11.01 3.86
CA SER A 77 12.18 11.20 5.32
C SER A 77 11.52 12.51 5.74
N SER A 78 11.66 13.54 4.92
CA SER A 78 11.04 14.85 5.13
C SER A 78 9.55 14.84 4.77
N PHE A 79 9.16 14.06 3.77
CA PHE A 79 7.80 14.06 3.22
C PHE A 79 6.83 13.15 3.96
N LEU A 80 7.24 11.93 4.33
CA LEU A 80 6.33 10.93 4.91
C LEU A 80 5.59 11.41 6.17
N PRO A 81 6.21 12.12 7.14
CA PRO A 81 5.49 12.64 8.30
C PRO A 81 4.31 13.54 7.92
N MET A 82 4.38 14.25 6.79
CA MET A 82 3.31 15.12 6.31
C MET A 82 2.10 14.33 5.79
N THR A 83 2.31 13.09 5.33
CA THR A 83 1.25 12.25 4.75
C THR A 83 0.22 11.75 5.77
N TRP A 84 0.53 11.85 7.06
CA TRP A 84 -0.35 11.46 8.17
C TRP A 84 -1.41 12.51 8.50
N ASN A 85 -1.17 13.77 8.14
CA ASN A 85 -2.15 14.85 8.33
C ASN A 85 -3.21 14.86 7.23
N PHE A 86 -3.13 13.96 6.25
CA PHE A 86 -4.18 13.82 5.25
C PHE A 86 -5.38 13.11 5.88
N PRO A 87 -6.61 13.54 5.53
CA PRO A 87 -7.80 12.91 6.06
C PRO A 87 -7.73 11.39 5.85
N THR A 88 -7.88 10.63 6.93
CA THR A 88 -8.02 9.17 6.89
C THR A 88 -9.42 8.73 6.45
N THR A 89 -10.27 9.69 6.08
CA THR A 89 -11.57 9.43 5.48
C THR A 89 -11.42 8.79 4.10
N ALA A 90 -12.55 8.31 3.58
CA ALA A 90 -12.74 7.54 2.35
C ALA A 90 -12.33 8.24 1.03
N ASP A 91 -11.28 9.07 1.03
CA ASP A 91 -10.71 9.68 -0.18
C ASP A 91 -9.65 8.76 -0.80
N LEU A 92 -9.54 8.74 -2.13
CA LEU A 92 -8.45 8.09 -2.88
C LEU A 92 -7.07 8.51 -2.36
N LYS A 93 -6.93 9.76 -1.87
CA LYS A 93 -5.69 10.22 -1.24
C LYS A 93 -5.29 9.42 -0.02
N SER A 94 -6.23 8.90 0.77
CA SER A 94 -5.90 8.11 1.97
C SER A 94 -5.33 6.75 1.56
N VAL A 95 -5.90 6.10 0.54
CA VAL A 95 -5.39 4.86 -0.05
C VAL A 95 -3.98 5.06 -0.60
N VAL A 96 -3.79 6.09 -1.43
CA VAL A 96 -2.46 6.43 -1.98
C VAL A 96 -1.47 6.73 -0.86
N SER A 97 -1.88 7.47 0.16
CA SER A 97 -0.99 7.80 1.29
C SER A 97 -0.52 6.53 2.00
N ARG A 98 -1.37 5.50 2.14
CA ARG A 98 -0.95 4.20 2.71
C ARG A 98 0.13 3.53 1.88
N GLU A 99 -0.08 3.42 0.58
CA GLU A 99 0.89 2.80 -0.33
C GLU A 99 2.21 3.59 -0.38
N VAL A 100 2.12 4.91 -0.46
CA VAL A 100 3.28 5.81 -0.42
C VAL A 100 4.05 5.67 0.89
N ARG A 101 3.36 5.52 2.03
CA ARG A 101 4.01 5.25 3.31
C ARG A 101 4.66 3.88 3.34
N PHE A 102 4.03 2.84 2.80
CA PHE A 102 4.66 1.53 2.68
C PHE A 102 5.96 1.59 1.88
N VAL A 103 5.91 2.13 0.65
CA VAL A 103 7.09 2.26 -0.22
C VAL A 103 8.13 3.18 0.41
N GLY A 104 7.69 4.27 1.03
CA GLY A 104 8.55 5.21 1.72
C GLY A 104 9.28 4.58 2.91
N ARG A 105 8.59 3.79 3.74
CA ARG A 105 9.19 3.03 4.85
C ARG A 105 10.22 2.04 4.33
N GLU A 106 9.91 1.34 3.25
CA GLU A 106 10.85 0.43 2.60
C GLU A 106 12.12 1.16 2.14
N ILE A 107 12.00 2.31 1.48
CA ILE A 107 13.14 3.17 1.11
C ILE A 107 13.95 3.57 2.35
N LEU A 108 13.30 4.00 3.44
CA LEU A 108 14.01 4.38 4.66
C LEU A 108 14.74 3.19 5.31
N ILE A 109 14.12 2.00 5.34
CA ILE A 109 14.74 0.77 5.85
C ILE A 109 15.95 0.38 4.99
N LEU A 110 15.82 0.43 3.67
CA LEU A 110 16.92 0.14 2.75
C LEU A 110 18.08 1.12 2.96
N ALA A 111 17.79 2.41 3.11
CA ALA A 111 18.80 3.42 3.39
C ALA A 111 19.50 3.20 4.76
N ILE A 112 18.76 2.87 5.82
CA ILE A 112 19.33 2.61 7.15
C ILE A 112 20.36 1.48 7.13
N ASN A 113 20.08 0.44 6.33
CA ASN A 113 20.93 -0.74 6.19
C ASN A 113 22.07 -0.55 5.17
N ASP A 114 22.14 0.61 4.49
CA ASP A 114 23.23 0.92 3.58
C ASP A 114 24.51 1.26 4.36
N LEU A 115 25.60 0.58 3.99
CA LEU A 115 26.92 0.77 4.60
C LEU A 115 27.48 2.18 4.37
N GLN A 116 27.02 2.90 3.34
CA GLN A 116 27.50 4.24 3.01
C GLN A 116 26.82 5.36 3.81
N ILE A 117 25.78 5.06 4.59
CA ILE A 117 25.05 6.06 5.37
C ILE A 117 25.75 6.35 6.69
N THR A 118 25.88 7.64 7.01
CA THR A 118 26.53 8.07 8.27
C THR A 118 25.68 7.73 9.49
N GLN A 119 26.31 7.59 10.66
CA GLN A 119 25.58 7.29 11.90
C GLN A 119 24.53 8.37 12.24
N LYS A 120 24.83 9.64 11.99
CA LYS A 120 23.90 10.76 12.21
C LYS A 120 22.65 10.63 11.33
N GLU A 121 22.84 10.32 10.05
CA GLU A 121 21.74 10.09 9.12
C GLU A 121 20.94 8.85 9.53
N ARG A 122 21.61 7.75 9.90
CA ARG A 122 20.95 6.54 10.38
C ARG A 122 20.03 6.83 11.56
N SER A 123 20.51 7.56 12.57
CA SER A 123 19.69 7.97 13.72
C SER A 123 18.49 8.83 13.31
N HIS A 124 18.68 9.76 12.37
CA HIS A 124 17.57 10.57 11.84
C HIS A 124 16.51 9.71 11.12
N LEU A 125 16.94 8.77 10.28
CA LEU A 125 16.03 7.88 9.55
C LEU A 125 15.28 6.94 10.50
N PHE A 126 15.95 6.42 11.53
CA PHE A 126 15.29 5.63 12.58
C PHE A 126 14.23 6.44 13.33
N HIS A 127 14.55 7.67 13.70
CA HIS A 127 13.58 8.57 14.35
C HIS A 127 12.39 8.83 13.42
N THR A 128 12.62 9.09 12.13
CA THR A 128 11.53 9.26 11.15
C THR A 128 10.68 8.00 11.04
N LEU A 129 11.29 6.80 10.98
CA LEU A 129 10.55 5.53 10.97
C LEU A 129 9.65 5.39 12.21
N GLN A 130 10.10 5.82 13.38
CA GLN A 130 9.31 5.82 14.62
C GLN A 130 8.18 6.85 14.59
N LEU A 131 8.37 8.00 13.94
CA LEU A 131 7.31 9.00 13.73
C LEU A 131 6.21 8.44 12.83
N ILE A 132 6.57 7.74 11.76
CA ILE A 132 5.62 7.20 10.78
C ILE A 132 5.20 5.76 11.08
N SER A 133 5.53 5.23 12.25
CA SER A 133 4.93 3.98 12.70
C SER A 133 3.43 4.20 12.94
N PRO A 134 2.62 3.13 12.93
CA PRO A 134 1.24 3.22 13.38
C PRO A 134 1.22 3.83 14.78
N ARG A 135 0.72 5.05 14.90
CA ARG A 135 0.48 5.69 16.19
C ARG A 135 -1.01 5.93 16.36
N PRO A 136 -1.55 5.87 17.59
CA PRO A 136 -2.97 6.04 17.84
C PRO A 136 -3.56 7.31 17.23
N GLU A 137 -2.80 8.41 17.22
CA GLU A 137 -3.26 9.72 16.76
C GLU A 137 -3.56 9.77 15.26
N TYR A 138 -3.04 8.81 14.50
CA TYR A 138 -3.25 8.71 13.06
C TYR A 138 -4.52 7.96 12.66
N TYR A 139 -5.17 7.29 13.60
CA TYR A 139 -6.36 6.49 13.34
C TYR A 139 -7.57 7.11 14.04
N GLN A 140 -8.58 7.50 13.28
CA GLN A 140 -9.77 8.18 13.79
C GLN A 140 -10.84 7.20 14.27
N PHE A 141 -10.47 6.27 15.15
CA PHE A 141 -11.42 5.32 15.74
C PHE A 141 -11.69 5.70 17.20
N GLU A 142 -12.67 6.57 17.42
CA GLU A 142 -12.98 7.14 18.75
C GLU A 142 -13.28 6.09 19.83
N LYS A 143 -13.80 4.92 19.44
CA LYS A 143 -14.30 3.89 20.36
C LYS A 143 -13.36 2.70 20.54
N ILE A 144 -12.21 2.69 19.88
CA ILE A 144 -11.23 1.60 19.96
C ILE A 144 -9.92 2.15 20.50
N ASN A 145 -9.37 1.49 21.52
CA ASN A 145 -8.03 1.81 22.01
C ASN A 145 -6.98 1.35 20.99
N ILE A 146 -6.51 2.27 20.14
CA ILE A 146 -5.57 1.95 19.07
C ILE A 146 -4.20 1.53 19.60
N GLN A 147 -3.78 2.05 20.76
CA GLN A 147 -2.52 1.63 21.38
C GLN A 147 -2.58 0.15 21.76
N GLU A 148 -3.69 -0.28 22.36
CA GLU A 148 -3.95 -1.70 22.65
C GLU A 148 -3.89 -2.55 21.38
N ILE A 149 -4.49 -2.07 20.27
CA ILE A 149 -4.46 -2.79 18.99
C ILE A 149 -3.03 -2.94 18.48
N ILE A 150 -2.25 -1.85 18.46
CA ILE A 150 -0.87 -1.83 17.96
C ILE A 150 0.00 -2.84 18.72
N GLU A 151 -0.11 -2.86 20.05
CA GLU A 151 0.63 -3.80 20.92
C GLU A 151 0.22 -5.26 20.69
N GLN A 152 -1.04 -5.50 20.30
CA GLN A 152 -1.59 -6.84 20.07
C GLN A 152 -1.65 -7.28 18.60
N ILE A 153 -1.12 -6.49 17.65
CA ILE A 153 -1.15 -6.80 16.20
C ILE A 153 -0.78 -8.27 15.92
N PRO A 154 0.34 -8.83 16.45
CA PRO A 154 0.73 -10.20 16.14
C PRO A 154 -0.29 -11.25 16.61
N VAL A 155 -1.02 -10.98 17.69
CA VAL A 155 -2.05 -11.89 18.23
C VAL A 155 -3.34 -11.75 17.44
N LEU A 156 -3.78 -10.51 17.19
CA LEU A 156 -5.00 -10.21 16.46
C LEU A 156 -4.95 -10.73 15.02
N LEU A 157 -3.83 -10.55 14.32
CA LEU A 157 -3.68 -11.00 12.93
C LEU A 157 -3.71 -12.52 12.75
N ARG A 158 -3.50 -13.33 13.80
CA ARG A 158 -3.68 -14.80 13.73
C ARG A 158 -5.10 -15.22 13.39
N LYS A 159 -6.08 -14.36 13.64
CA LYS A 159 -7.50 -14.55 13.31
C LYS A 159 -7.98 -13.57 12.24
N GLY A 160 -7.07 -12.81 11.62
CA GLY A 160 -7.41 -11.77 10.67
C GLY A 160 -7.92 -12.31 9.35
N ASP A 161 -7.57 -13.55 8.99
CA ASP A 161 -8.10 -14.29 7.86
C ASP A 161 -9.59 -14.60 8.03
N LEU A 162 -10.01 -15.08 9.20
CA LEU A 162 -11.40 -15.48 9.50
C LEU A 162 -12.41 -14.34 9.32
N LEU A 163 -11.98 -13.08 9.44
CA LEU A 163 -12.86 -11.94 9.17
C LEU A 163 -13.42 -11.98 7.74
N ALA A 164 -12.63 -12.44 6.77
CA ALA A 164 -13.04 -12.43 5.37
C ALA A 164 -14.22 -13.39 5.08
N GLU A 165 -14.53 -14.30 6.00
CA GLU A 165 -15.67 -15.24 5.88
C GLU A 165 -16.95 -14.72 6.54
N LEU A 166 -16.90 -13.61 7.27
CA LEU A 166 -18.10 -13.03 7.87
C LEU A 166 -19.01 -12.48 6.76
N SER A 167 -20.32 -12.59 6.98
CA SER A 167 -21.34 -12.10 6.04
C SER A 167 -21.18 -10.60 5.73
N ASP A 168 -20.68 -9.81 6.68
CA ASP A 168 -20.37 -8.39 6.49
C ASP A 168 -19.37 -8.11 5.35
N PHE A 169 -18.53 -9.08 5.00
CA PHE A 169 -17.52 -8.96 3.94
C PHE A 169 -17.89 -9.69 2.65
N SER A 170 -19.04 -10.36 2.59
CA SER A 170 -19.51 -11.06 1.37
C SER A 170 -19.64 -10.12 0.16
N GLY A 171 -19.98 -8.85 0.38
CA GLY A 171 -20.00 -7.82 -0.68
C GLY A 171 -18.64 -7.42 -1.25
N LEU A 172 -17.54 -7.99 -0.74
CA LEU A 172 -16.19 -7.84 -1.28
C LEU A 172 -15.77 -9.05 -2.14
N TYR A 173 -16.62 -10.06 -2.28
CA TYR A 173 -16.26 -11.26 -3.04
C TYR A 173 -16.23 -10.98 -4.53
N PHE A 174 -15.30 -11.65 -5.20
CA PHE A 174 -15.07 -11.52 -6.63
C PHE A 174 -15.77 -12.62 -7.41
N THR A 175 -16.33 -12.27 -8.56
CA THR A 175 -16.97 -13.21 -9.48
C THR A 175 -15.95 -14.13 -10.16
N ALA A 176 -16.42 -15.24 -10.76
CA ALA A 176 -15.56 -16.16 -11.49
C ALA A 176 -14.76 -15.49 -12.62
N HIS A 177 -15.39 -14.56 -13.33
CA HIS A 177 -14.77 -13.79 -14.40
C HIS A 177 -13.66 -12.88 -13.86
N GLU A 178 -13.89 -12.17 -12.76
CA GLU A 178 -12.86 -11.33 -12.14
C GLU A 178 -11.68 -12.16 -11.62
N LEU A 179 -11.93 -13.38 -11.13
CA LEU A 179 -10.91 -14.27 -10.62
C LEU A 179 -10.14 -15.05 -11.70
N GLU A 180 -10.56 -15.01 -12.96
CA GLU A 180 -9.93 -15.75 -14.06
C GLU A 180 -8.39 -15.61 -14.09
N PRO A 181 -7.81 -14.39 -13.96
CA PRO A 181 -6.35 -14.23 -14.03
C PRO A 181 -5.59 -14.90 -12.87
N LEU A 182 -6.29 -15.22 -11.78
CA LEU A 182 -5.74 -15.80 -10.56
C LEU A 182 -6.19 -17.24 -10.34
N TRP A 183 -7.05 -17.78 -11.20
CA TRP A 183 -7.77 -19.03 -10.98
C TRP A 183 -6.84 -20.21 -10.66
N GLY A 184 -5.76 -20.38 -11.43
CA GLY A 184 -4.79 -21.45 -11.21
C GLY A 184 -3.99 -21.31 -9.91
N SER A 185 -3.71 -20.09 -9.45
CA SER A 185 -3.06 -19.82 -8.16
C SER A 185 -4.01 -20.09 -6.99
N LEU A 186 -5.28 -19.70 -7.14
CA LEU A 186 -6.34 -19.93 -6.14
C LEU A 186 -6.63 -21.42 -5.98
N GLN A 187 -6.68 -22.17 -7.09
CA GLN A 187 -6.87 -23.61 -7.07
C GLN A 187 -5.76 -24.33 -6.29
N ARG A 188 -4.50 -23.86 -6.40
CA ARG A 188 -3.34 -24.43 -5.69
C ARG A 188 -3.21 -23.90 -4.25
N TYR A 189 -3.98 -22.87 -3.89
CA TYR A 189 -3.86 -22.14 -2.63
C TYR A 189 -2.42 -21.65 -2.34
N LYS A 190 -1.63 -21.40 -3.39
CA LYS A 190 -0.24 -20.98 -3.29
C LYS A 190 0.06 -20.03 -4.44
N PHE A 191 0.62 -18.87 -4.10
CA PHE A 191 1.04 -17.87 -5.06
C PHE A 191 2.56 -17.87 -5.15
N LEU A 192 3.09 -18.03 -6.36
CA LEU A 192 4.50 -17.83 -6.65
C LEU A 192 4.85 -16.33 -6.59
N PRO A 193 6.12 -15.94 -6.38
CA PRO A 193 6.50 -14.52 -6.31
C PRO A 193 6.02 -13.68 -7.49
N GLU A 194 6.06 -14.23 -8.71
CA GLU A 194 5.57 -13.57 -9.93
C GLU A 194 4.03 -13.39 -9.92
N GLU A 195 3.32 -14.31 -9.28
CA GLU A 195 1.86 -14.27 -9.12
C GLU A 195 1.45 -13.30 -7.99
N GLU A 196 2.32 -13.07 -7.00
CA GLU A 196 2.12 -12.01 -6.00
C GLU A 196 2.16 -10.63 -6.65
N ALA A 197 3.03 -10.42 -7.64
CA ALA A 197 3.05 -9.18 -8.41
C ALA A 197 1.75 -9.00 -9.20
N LYS A 198 1.28 -10.06 -9.89
CA LYS A 198 -0.03 -10.04 -10.57
C LYS A 198 -1.18 -9.75 -9.60
N LEU A 199 -1.10 -10.29 -8.38
CA LEU A 199 -2.12 -10.07 -7.37
C LEU A 199 -2.14 -8.63 -6.84
N GLU A 200 -0.99 -8.00 -6.62
CA GLU A 200 -0.95 -6.56 -6.30
C GLU A 200 -1.59 -5.70 -7.39
N ASN A 201 -1.43 -6.10 -8.65
CA ASN A 201 -2.00 -5.38 -9.80
C ASN A 201 -3.51 -5.61 -9.92
N PHE A 202 -3.99 -6.82 -9.57
CA PHE A 202 -5.41 -7.12 -9.46
C PHE A 202 -6.10 -6.17 -8.46
N PHE A 203 -5.45 -5.87 -7.34
CA PHE A 203 -5.94 -4.87 -6.37
C PHE A 203 -5.66 -3.44 -6.84
N ASN A 204 -6.44 -2.98 -7.82
CA ASN A 204 -6.46 -1.58 -8.22
C ASN A 204 -6.98 -0.67 -7.09
N LEU A 205 -6.83 0.64 -7.28
CA LEU A 205 -7.21 1.65 -6.28
C LEU A 205 -8.69 1.57 -5.87
N ALA A 206 -9.60 1.26 -6.80
CA ALA A 206 -11.02 1.16 -6.50
C ALA A 206 -11.32 -0.02 -5.57
N ILE A 207 -10.75 -1.19 -5.85
CA ILE A 207 -10.92 -2.39 -5.01
C ILE A 207 -10.30 -2.15 -3.64
N LYS A 208 -9.08 -1.60 -3.59
CA LYS A 208 -8.39 -1.25 -2.33
C LYS A 208 -9.23 -0.29 -1.49
N HIS A 209 -9.79 0.73 -2.14
CA HIS A 209 -10.68 1.68 -1.48
C HIS A 209 -11.92 1.01 -0.89
N GLN A 210 -12.61 0.17 -1.69
CA GLN A 210 -13.79 -0.55 -1.25
C GLN A 210 -13.50 -1.43 -0.03
N ILE A 211 -12.40 -2.19 -0.05
CA ILE A 211 -11.99 -3.05 1.06
C ILE A 211 -11.74 -2.23 2.33
N LEU A 212 -10.99 -1.13 2.24
CA LEU A 212 -10.70 -0.28 3.41
C LEU A 212 -11.96 0.40 3.95
N ALA A 213 -12.86 0.85 3.06
CA ALA A 213 -14.13 1.43 3.45
C ALA A 213 -15.02 0.41 4.17
N THR A 214 -15.10 -0.83 3.68
CA THR A 214 -15.85 -1.91 4.34
C THR A 214 -15.26 -2.24 5.70
N LEU A 215 -13.94 -2.35 5.83
CA LEU A 215 -13.26 -2.55 7.13
C LEU A 215 -13.57 -1.40 8.09
N GLN A 216 -13.43 -0.15 7.66
CA GLN A 216 -13.70 1.03 8.48
C GLN A 216 -15.17 1.06 8.95
N ASN A 217 -16.11 0.78 8.05
CA ASN A 217 -17.53 0.72 8.37
C ASN A 217 -17.83 -0.40 9.36
N PHE A 218 -17.25 -1.59 9.17
CA PHE A 218 -17.39 -2.71 10.08
C PHE A 218 -16.87 -2.36 11.48
N ILE A 219 -15.69 -1.74 11.57
CA ILE A 219 -15.08 -1.29 12.83
C ILE A 219 -16.02 -0.31 13.55
N ASN A 220 -16.54 0.69 12.85
CA ASN A 220 -17.39 1.73 13.44
C ASN A 220 -18.74 1.19 13.91
N ARG A 221 -19.34 0.25 13.17
CA ARG A 221 -20.63 -0.36 13.52
C ARG A 221 -20.52 -1.38 14.65
N ASN A 222 -19.43 -2.15 14.68
CA ASN A 222 -19.25 -3.28 15.59
C ASN A 222 -18.18 -3.03 16.66
N TRP A 223 -17.89 -1.77 17.02
CA TRP A 223 -16.77 -1.37 17.89
C TRP A 223 -16.67 -2.14 19.23
N TYR A 224 -17.80 -2.63 19.75
CA TYR A 224 -17.88 -3.42 21.00
C TYR A 224 -17.49 -4.89 20.82
N SER A 225 -17.42 -5.38 19.59
CA SER A 225 -17.13 -6.77 19.26
C SER A 225 -15.62 -7.06 19.25
N PRO A 226 -15.17 -8.24 19.70
CA PRO A 226 -13.79 -8.68 19.51
C PRO A 226 -13.35 -8.65 18.03
N TYR A 227 -14.29 -8.85 17.10
CA TYR A 227 -14.01 -8.78 15.66
C TYR A 227 -13.63 -7.37 15.20
N ALA A 228 -14.11 -6.31 15.85
CA ALA A 228 -13.72 -4.94 15.50
C ALA A 228 -12.25 -4.66 15.86
N LYS A 229 -11.72 -5.26 16.93
CA LYS A 229 -10.28 -5.17 17.26
C LYS A 229 -9.43 -5.87 16.21
N ILE A 230 -9.87 -7.05 15.75
CA ILE A 230 -9.20 -7.80 14.67
C ILE A 230 -9.27 -6.99 13.37
N ALA A 231 -10.44 -6.45 13.02
CA ALA A 231 -10.63 -5.65 11.81
C ALA A 231 -9.80 -4.36 11.84
N CYS A 232 -9.65 -3.75 13.02
CA CYS A 232 -8.76 -2.62 13.23
C CYS A 232 -7.29 -3.00 13.01
N ALA A 233 -6.84 -4.15 13.52
CA ALA A 233 -5.48 -4.64 13.25
C ALA A 233 -5.25 -4.89 11.75
N VAL A 234 -6.22 -5.49 11.05
CA VAL A 234 -6.20 -5.63 9.59
C VAL A 234 -6.10 -4.26 8.91
N TYR A 235 -6.98 -3.32 9.28
CA TYR A 235 -7.01 -1.96 8.73
C TYR A 235 -5.69 -1.21 8.97
N ILE A 236 -5.03 -1.39 10.11
CA ILE A 236 -3.75 -0.71 10.40
C ILE A 236 -2.62 -1.31 9.58
N THR A 237 -2.62 -2.63 9.37
CA THR A 237 -1.47 -3.34 8.78
C THR A 237 -1.56 -3.45 7.25
N LEU A 238 -2.76 -3.49 6.68
CA LEU A 238 -3.01 -3.70 5.25
C LEU A 238 -2.45 -2.57 4.38
N GLY A 239 -1.50 -2.90 3.51
CA GLY A 239 -0.87 -1.95 2.59
C GLY A 239 0.02 -0.90 3.26
N GLU A 240 0.27 -1.02 4.56
CA GLU A 240 1.04 -0.07 5.38
C GLU A 240 2.24 -0.76 6.07
N ILE A 241 2.02 -2.01 6.48
CA ILE A 241 3.02 -2.87 7.12
C ILE A 241 3.17 -4.15 6.31
N ILE A 242 2.04 -4.72 5.87
CA ILE A 242 1.99 -5.96 5.11
C ILE A 242 1.44 -5.62 3.72
N PRO A 243 2.14 -5.99 2.62
CA PRO A 243 1.62 -5.83 1.26
C PRO A 243 0.24 -6.47 1.12
N TRP A 244 -0.60 -5.89 0.26
CA TRP A 244 -1.97 -6.37 0.03
C TRP A 244 -1.97 -7.84 -0.39
N ALA A 245 -1.14 -8.19 -1.36
CA ALA A 245 -1.03 -9.55 -1.87
C ALA A 245 -0.59 -10.55 -0.78
N LYS A 246 0.10 -10.11 0.28
CA LYS A 246 0.59 -10.99 1.36
C LYS A 246 -0.29 -10.97 2.60
N HIS A 247 -1.26 -10.08 2.67
CA HIS A 247 -2.05 -9.90 3.87
C HIS A 247 -3.00 -11.10 4.10
N PRO A 248 -3.03 -11.73 5.30
CA PRO A 248 -3.85 -12.92 5.56
C PRO A 248 -5.34 -12.73 5.24
N PHE A 249 -5.92 -11.60 5.66
CA PHE A 249 -7.29 -11.21 5.31
C PHE A 249 -7.55 -11.24 3.79
N ILE A 250 -6.65 -10.68 2.99
CA ILE A 250 -6.78 -10.63 1.54
C ILE A 250 -6.68 -12.01 0.92
N ARG A 251 -5.72 -12.83 1.37
CA ARG A 251 -5.56 -14.22 0.91
C ARG A 251 -6.84 -15.03 1.16
N ARG A 252 -7.45 -14.85 2.33
CA ARG A 252 -8.68 -15.56 2.68
C ARG A 252 -9.90 -15.05 1.93
N LEU A 253 -10.00 -13.73 1.72
CA LEU A 253 -11.05 -13.11 0.90
C LEU A 253 -11.10 -13.69 -0.51
N LEU A 254 -9.94 -13.81 -1.16
CA LEU A 254 -9.84 -14.40 -2.50
C LEU A 254 -10.20 -15.88 -2.50
N ALA A 255 -9.79 -16.61 -1.47
CA ALA A 255 -10.12 -18.02 -1.34
C ALA A 255 -11.62 -18.26 -1.14
N ALA A 256 -12.27 -17.46 -0.29
CA ALA A 256 -13.72 -17.49 -0.10
C ALA A 256 -14.45 -17.18 -1.41
N SER A 257 -14.03 -16.10 -2.10
CA SER A 257 -14.54 -15.72 -3.42
C SER A 257 -14.44 -16.86 -4.44
N TYR A 258 -13.28 -17.54 -4.49
CA TYR A 258 -13.06 -18.67 -5.38
C TYR A 258 -13.98 -19.87 -5.08
N GLN A 259 -14.18 -20.21 -3.81
CA GLN A 259 -15.08 -21.31 -3.44
C GLN A 259 -16.53 -21.00 -3.80
N GLU A 260 -16.97 -19.76 -3.59
CA GLU A 260 -18.31 -19.32 -3.96
C GLU A 260 -18.51 -19.33 -5.47
N ALA A 261 -17.56 -18.77 -6.23
CA ALA A 261 -17.57 -18.79 -7.68
C ALA A 261 -17.64 -20.22 -8.24
N LYS A 262 -16.84 -21.15 -7.69
CA LYS A 262 -16.86 -22.57 -8.08
C LYS A 262 -18.20 -23.23 -7.78
N THR A 263 -18.79 -22.92 -6.63
CA THR A 263 -20.10 -23.46 -6.23
C THR A 263 -21.18 -23.00 -7.21
N LEU A 264 -21.21 -21.71 -7.56
CA LEU A 264 -22.15 -21.16 -8.53
C LEU A 264 -22.00 -21.78 -9.92
N ILE A 265 -20.77 -21.97 -10.41
CA ILE A 265 -20.52 -22.64 -11.70
C ILE A 265 -21.07 -24.07 -11.70
N ASN A 266 -20.91 -24.81 -10.59
CA ASN A 266 -21.37 -26.18 -10.49
C ASN A 266 -22.90 -26.29 -10.41
N LEU A 267 -23.59 -25.29 -9.85
CA LEU A 267 -25.05 -25.24 -9.81
C LEU A 267 -25.70 -24.89 -11.15
N GLN A 268 -24.91 -24.36 -12.09
CA GLN A 268 -25.36 -24.01 -13.45
C GLN A 268 -25.11 -25.13 -14.48
N LYS A 269 -24.48 -26.24 -14.08
CA LYS A 269 -24.23 -27.43 -14.91
C LYS A 269 -25.23 -28.53 -14.58
#